data_AF-A0A2N3XXC6-F1
#
_entry.id   AF-A0A2N3XXC6-F1
#
_cell.length_a   1.000
_cell.length_b   1.000
_cell.length_c   1.000
_cell.angle_alpha   90.00
_cell.angle_beta   90.00
_cell.angle_gamma   90.00
#
_symmetry.space_group_name_H-M   'P 1'
#
loop_
_entity.id
_entity.type
_entity.pdbx_description
1 polymer ?
#
loop_
_entity_poly.entity_id
_entity_poly.type
_entity_poly.pdbx_seq_one_letter_code
_entity_poly.pdbx_strand_id
1 'polypeptide(L)'
;MTAQAIKVQTVRALCQLYDVDESKAGYLAKLAKESNERGWWTAYRETVPDWFRQYIGLEADALDLWTYEPEYVPGLLQSADYVRAAMRTNQPNMSSDEIERQVLLRRERQERLDGDHPPRLHFYINEAVIRRTVGEREVWRGQLEHLLESSKLDHVELRIVPFSAGSHPGMSGAFVMMQFPEEADPAFVYIEHERGAI
;
A
#
# COMPACT_ATOMS: atom_id res chain seq x y z
N MET A 1 18.08 -8.57 -4.79
CA MET A 1 18.09 -9.81 -3.98
C MET A 1 16.69 -10.39 -4.02
N THR A 2 16.53 -11.60 -4.55
CA THR A 2 15.26 -12.33 -4.63
C THR A 2 14.79 -12.69 -3.22
N ALA A 3 13.66 -12.15 -2.77
CA ALA A 3 13.05 -12.53 -1.50
C ALA A 3 12.58 -13.99 -1.58
N GLN A 4 13.38 -14.90 -1.03
CA GLN A 4 13.06 -16.31 -0.92
C GLN A 4 12.21 -16.55 0.33
N ALA A 5 11.13 -17.32 0.19
CA ALA A 5 10.28 -17.69 1.32
C ALA A 5 11.11 -18.36 2.43
N ILE A 6 10.96 -17.90 3.66
CA ILE A 6 11.74 -18.40 4.80
C ILE A 6 11.15 -19.75 5.22
N LYS A 7 11.78 -20.85 4.82
CA LYS A 7 11.28 -22.18 5.18
C LYS A 7 11.40 -22.38 6.69
N VAL A 8 10.28 -22.67 7.36
CA VAL A 8 10.23 -22.96 8.81
C VAL A 8 11.23 -24.04 9.21
N GLN A 9 11.44 -25.04 8.35
CA GLN A 9 12.44 -26.09 8.56
C GLN A 9 13.88 -25.55 8.58
N THR A 10 14.21 -24.56 7.74
CA THR A 10 15.52 -23.91 7.74
C THR A 10 15.72 -23.10 9.03
N VAL A 11 14.70 -22.40 9.51
CA VAL A 11 14.77 -21.65 10.78
C VAL A 11 14.97 -22.60 11.96
N ARG A 12 14.23 -23.71 12.01
CA ARG A 12 14.43 -24.75 13.04
C ARG A 12 15.83 -25.38 12.97
N ALA A 13 16.34 -25.67 11.77
CA ALA A 13 17.68 -26.23 11.59
C ALA A 13 18.78 -25.24 12.03
N LEU A 14 18.61 -23.94 11.76
CA LEU A 14 19.53 -22.91 12.24
C LEU A 14 19.45 -22.74 13.76
N CYS A 15 18.24 -22.73 14.35
CA CYS A 15 18.07 -22.68 15.80
C CYS A 15 18.77 -23.86 16.48
N GLN A 16 18.66 -25.07 15.90
CA GLN A 16 19.35 -26.25 16.39
C GLN A 16 20.88 -26.16 16.22
N LEU A 17 21.38 -25.56 15.14
CA LEU A 17 22.81 -25.36 14.92
C LEU A 17 23.42 -24.34 15.89
N TYR A 18 22.65 -23.33 16.28
CA TYR A 18 23.09 -22.26 17.19
C TYR A 18 22.69 -22.49 18.65
N ASP A 19 22.27 -23.70 19.02
CA ASP A 19 21.84 -24.07 20.38
C ASP A 19 20.80 -23.10 20.99
N VAL A 20 19.88 -22.60 20.16
CA VAL A 20 18.74 -21.78 20.60
C VAL A 20 17.72 -22.68 21.29
N ASP A 21 17.21 -22.24 22.45
CA ASP A 21 16.22 -22.99 23.22
C ASP A 21 14.89 -23.18 22.48
N GLU A 22 14.14 -24.25 22.79
CA GLU A 22 12.91 -24.61 22.06
C GLU A 22 11.82 -23.52 22.16
N SER A 23 11.81 -22.72 23.22
CA SER A 23 10.82 -21.63 23.35
C SER A 23 11.09 -20.52 22.34
N LYS A 24 12.36 -20.12 22.20
CA LYS A 24 12.80 -19.11 21.25
C LYS A 24 12.83 -19.64 19.81
N ALA A 25 13.19 -20.91 19.62
CA ALA A 25 13.11 -21.59 18.33
C ALA A 25 11.66 -21.73 17.83
N GLY A 26 10.73 -22.05 18.74
CA GLY A 26 9.30 -22.09 18.46
C GLY A 26 8.75 -20.73 18.05
N TYR A 27 9.16 -19.66 18.75
CA TYR A 27 8.81 -18.29 18.41
C TYR A 27 9.35 -17.87 17.03
N LEU A 28 10.63 -18.12 16.74
CA LEU A 28 11.25 -17.81 15.44
C LEU A 28 10.63 -18.62 14.29
N ALA A 29 10.29 -19.89 14.54
CA ALA A 29 9.59 -20.74 13.58
C ALA A 29 8.17 -20.23 13.27
N LYS A 30 7.48 -19.71 14.29
CA LYS A 30 6.17 -19.05 14.14
C LYS A 30 6.29 -17.78 13.31
N LEU A 31 7.24 -16.90 13.63
CA LEU A 31 7.53 -15.69 12.85
C LEU A 31 7.86 -15.99 11.38
N ALA A 32 8.64 -17.03 11.12
CA ALA A 32 8.96 -17.46 9.76
C ALA A 32 7.74 -17.96 8.98
N LYS A 33 6.80 -18.62 9.68
CA LYS A 33 5.52 -19.05 9.09
C LYS A 33 4.63 -17.85 8.79
N GLU A 34 4.47 -16.94 9.75
CA GLU A 34 3.67 -15.72 9.61
C GLU A 34 4.23 -14.80 8.51
N SER A 35 5.55 -14.66 8.41
CA SER A 35 6.23 -13.93 7.34
C SER A 35 5.94 -14.48 5.94
N ASN A 36 5.76 -15.80 5.81
CA ASN A 36 5.35 -16.42 4.54
C ASN A 36 3.85 -16.31 4.27
N GLU A 37 3.01 -16.36 5.31
CA GLU A 37 1.55 -16.13 5.21
C GLU A 37 1.25 -14.68 4.81
N ARG A 38 2.10 -13.73 5.20
CA ARG A 38 2.04 -12.33 4.73
C ARG A 38 2.19 -12.20 3.21
N GLY A 39 2.67 -13.21 2.50
CA GLY A 39 3.00 -13.17 1.07
C GLY A 39 1.83 -13.31 0.08
N TRP A 40 0.63 -12.79 0.33
CA TRP A 40 -0.51 -12.84 -0.62
C TRP A 40 -0.14 -12.36 -2.04
N TRP A 41 0.80 -11.41 -2.17
CA TRP A 41 1.32 -10.94 -3.44
C TRP A 41 2.11 -11.99 -4.23
N THR A 42 2.39 -13.17 -3.65
CA THR A 42 3.10 -14.28 -4.33
C THR A 42 2.37 -14.76 -5.58
N ALA A 43 1.02 -14.66 -5.61
CA ALA A 43 0.21 -14.95 -6.79
C ALA A 43 0.45 -13.95 -7.94
N TYR A 44 1.01 -12.77 -7.66
CA TYR A 44 1.23 -11.68 -8.62
C TYR A 44 2.72 -11.42 -8.91
N ARG A 45 3.61 -12.38 -8.60
CA ARG A 45 5.07 -12.23 -8.73
C ARG A 45 5.51 -11.76 -10.12
N GLU A 46 4.90 -12.23 -11.20
CA GLU A 46 5.34 -11.83 -12.55
C GLU A 46 4.90 -10.41 -12.96
N THR A 47 3.89 -9.85 -12.28
CA THR A 47 3.24 -8.57 -12.66
C THR A 47 3.60 -7.42 -11.72
N VAL A 48 4.11 -7.72 -10.53
CA VAL A 48 4.41 -6.71 -9.51
C VAL A 48 5.91 -6.37 -9.51
N PRO A 49 6.28 -5.10 -9.75
CA PRO A 49 7.66 -4.64 -9.63
C PRO A 49 8.24 -4.93 -8.25
N ASP A 50 9.53 -5.26 -8.17
CA ASP A 50 10.20 -5.63 -6.91
C ASP A 50 10.05 -4.56 -5.82
N TRP A 51 10.10 -3.27 -6.19
CA TRP A 51 9.91 -2.15 -5.26
C TRP A 51 8.51 -2.14 -4.63
N PHE A 52 7.47 -2.49 -5.39
CA PHE A 52 6.09 -2.51 -4.89
C PHE A 52 5.88 -3.68 -3.93
N ARG A 53 6.61 -4.79 -4.09
CA ARG A 53 6.57 -5.90 -3.12
C ARG A 53 7.16 -5.51 -1.77
N GLN A 54 8.25 -4.75 -1.77
CA GLN A 54 8.84 -4.24 -0.53
C GLN A 54 7.88 -3.28 0.17
N TYR A 55 7.27 -2.38 -0.60
CA TYR A 55 6.24 -1.47 -0.10
C TYR A 55 5.07 -2.22 0.55
N ILE A 56 4.49 -3.23 -0.10
CA ILE A 56 3.36 -4.01 0.45
C ILE A 56 3.73 -4.72 1.75
N GLY A 57 4.98 -5.19 1.87
CA GLY A 57 5.49 -5.78 3.11
C GLY A 57 5.57 -4.76 4.24
N LEU A 58 6.15 -3.59 3.97
CA LEU A 58 6.25 -2.49 4.93
C LEU A 58 4.88 -1.96 5.34
N GLU A 59 3.96 -1.79 4.39
CA GLU A 59 2.59 -1.36 4.66
C GLU A 59 1.86 -2.34 5.59
N ALA A 60 2.11 -3.64 5.46
CA ALA A 60 1.45 -4.65 6.29
C ALA A 60 1.90 -4.63 7.75
N ASP A 61 3.11 -4.14 8.02
CA ASP A 61 3.70 -4.08 9.36
C ASP A 61 3.60 -2.68 9.99
N ALA A 62 3.11 -1.69 9.23
CA ALA A 62 2.97 -0.31 9.68
C ALA A 62 1.84 -0.15 10.71
N LEU A 63 2.07 0.69 11.71
CA LEU A 63 1.09 1.11 12.71
C LEU A 63 0.35 2.39 12.29
N ASP A 64 1.08 3.31 11.67
CA ASP A 64 0.55 4.52 11.04
C ASP A 64 1.09 4.68 9.62
N LEU A 65 0.24 5.20 8.74
CA LEU A 65 0.61 5.51 7.36
C LEU A 65 0.07 6.89 6.98
N TRP A 66 0.97 7.81 6.61
CA TRP A 66 0.61 9.12 6.05
C TRP A 66 0.87 9.14 4.57
N THR A 67 -0.13 9.48 3.77
CA THR A 67 -0.01 9.64 2.32
C THR A 67 -0.33 11.07 1.93
N TYR A 68 0.51 11.67 1.10
CA TYR A 68 0.15 12.88 0.36
C TYR A 68 0.08 12.58 -1.13
N GLU A 69 -1.06 12.92 -1.75
CA GLU A 69 -1.26 12.78 -3.18
C GLU A 69 -1.66 14.12 -3.83
N PRO A 70 -0.86 14.64 -4.76
CA PRO A 70 -1.15 15.91 -5.43
C PRO A 70 -2.13 15.78 -6.60
N GLU A 71 -2.17 14.62 -7.27
CA GLU A 71 -2.78 14.49 -8.61
C GLU A 71 -3.78 13.35 -8.74
N TYR A 72 -3.60 12.26 -7.99
CA TYR A 72 -4.49 11.10 -8.04
C TYR A 72 -5.08 10.79 -6.66
N VAL A 73 -6.19 10.05 -6.64
CA VAL A 73 -6.70 9.46 -5.40
C VAL A 73 -5.67 8.45 -4.86
N PRO A 74 -5.36 8.45 -3.54
CA PRO A 74 -4.48 7.46 -2.92
C PRO A 74 -4.91 6.03 -3.23
N GLY A 75 -3.96 5.13 -3.53
CA GLY A 75 -4.24 3.77 -4.00
C GLY A 75 -5.21 2.96 -3.10
N LEU A 76 -5.09 3.11 -1.78
CA LEU A 76 -5.99 2.46 -0.81
C LEU A 76 -7.44 3.00 -0.86
N LEU A 77 -7.65 4.16 -1.46
CA LEU A 77 -8.95 4.82 -1.59
C LEU A 77 -9.44 4.85 -3.05
N GLN A 78 -8.83 4.09 -3.96
CA GLN A 78 -9.26 4.04 -5.37
C GLN A 78 -10.36 3.00 -5.58
N SER A 79 -11.44 3.38 -6.27
CA SER A 79 -12.44 2.44 -6.76
C SER A 79 -11.91 1.67 -7.98
N ALA A 80 -12.44 0.47 -8.22
CA ALA A 80 -12.02 -0.36 -9.36
C ALA A 80 -12.17 0.38 -10.70
N ASP A 81 -13.27 1.13 -10.89
CA ASP A 81 -13.51 1.87 -12.13
C ASP A 81 -12.58 3.07 -12.28
N TYR A 82 -12.22 3.73 -11.18
CA TYR A 82 -11.21 4.78 -11.19
C TYR A 82 -9.84 4.23 -11.61
N VAL A 83 -9.43 3.08 -11.04
CA VAL A 83 -8.18 2.40 -11.43
C VAL A 83 -8.16 2.10 -12.92
N ARG A 84 -9.23 1.48 -13.44
CA ARG A 84 -9.36 1.17 -14.88
C ARG A 84 -9.22 2.42 -15.74
N ALA A 85 -9.92 3.49 -15.37
CA ALA A 85 -9.89 4.74 -16.11
C ALA A 85 -8.50 5.38 -16.10
N ALA A 86 -7.87 5.48 -14.93
CA ALA A 86 -6.54 6.06 -14.79
C ALA A 86 -5.48 5.25 -15.56
N MET A 87 -5.53 3.91 -15.49
CA MET A 87 -4.57 3.05 -16.19
C MET A 87 -4.70 3.13 -17.70
N ARG A 88 -5.93 3.20 -18.24
CA ARG A 88 -6.13 3.39 -19.69
C ARG A 88 -5.52 4.70 -20.20
N THR A 89 -5.54 5.75 -19.38
CA THR A 89 -4.91 7.04 -19.73
C THR A 89 -3.38 6.99 -19.60
N ASN A 90 -2.86 6.46 -18.50
CA ASN A 90 -1.43 6.51 -18.21
C ASN A 90 -0.62 5.43 -18.94
N GLN A 91 -1.25 4.30 -19.28
CA GLN A 91 -0.63 3.17 -19.95
C GLN A 91 -1.50 2.69 -21.13
N PRO A 92 -1.58 3.47 -22.22
CA PRO A 92 -2.49 3.19 -23.34
C PRO A 92 -2.20 1.87 -24.07
N ASN A 93 -0.99 1.32 -23.89
CA ASN A 93 -0.58 0.04 -24.48
C ASN A 93 -0.87 -1.17 -23.58
N MET A 94 -1.32 -0.96 -22.34
CA MET A 94 -1.64 -2.04 -21.41
C MET A 94 -2.95 -2.71 -21.84
N SER A 95 -2.95 -4.03 -21.94
CA SER A 95 -4.14 -4.81 -22.30
C SER A 95 -5.20 -4.77 -21.20
N SER A 96 -6.46 -4.99 -21.56
CA SER A 96 -7.57 -5.08 -20.59
C SER A 96 -7.29 -6.13 -19.51
N ASP A 97 -6.71 -7.27 -19.86
CA ASP A 97 -6.39 -8.34 -18.89
C ASP A 97 -5.32 -7.91 -17.89
N GLU A 98 -4.31 -7.14 -18.34
CA GLU A 98 -3.29 -6.58 -17.45
C GLU A 98 -3.88 -5.53 -16.50
N ILE A 99 -4.79 -4.69 -16.99
CA ILE A 99 -5.51 -3.72 -16.16
C ILE A 99 -6.34 -4.44 -15.09
N GLU A 100 -7.09 -5.49 -15.45
CA GLU A 100 -7.87 -6.24 -14.46
C GLU A 100 -6.99 -6.91 -13.40
N ARG A 101 -5.80 -7.42 -13.77
CA ARG A 101 -4.84 -7.92 -12.76
C ARG A 101 -4.40 -6.84 -11.78
N GLN A 102 -4.19 -5.61 -12.25
CA GLN A 102 -3.83 -4.47 -11.42
C GLN A 102 -4.98 -4.01 -10.50
N VAL A 103 -6.22 -4.10 -10.99
CA VAL A 103 -7.43 -3.83 -10.19
C VAL A 103 -7.55 -4.87 -9.08
N LEU A 104 -7.41 -6.16 -9.41
CA LEU A 104 -7.47 -7.25 -8.42
C LEU A 104 -6.38 -7.10 -7.35
N LEU A 105 -5.14 -6.80 -7.75
CA LEU A 105 -4.04 -6.54 -6.83
C LEU A 105 -4.36 -5.40 -5.84
N ARG A 106 -4.94 -4.30 -6.32
CA ARG A 106 -5.34 -3.17 -5.48
C ARG A 106 -6.49 -3.52 -4.55
N ARG A 107 -7.48 -4.28 -5.04
CA ARG A 107 -8.61 -4.75 -4.23
C ARG A 107 -8.14 -5.65 -3.09
N GLU A 108 -7.26 -6.61 -3.37
CA GLU A 108 -6.67 -7.49 -2.36
C GLU A 108 -5.88 -6.69 -1.31
N ARG A 109 -5.16 -5.65 -1.75
CA ARG A 109 -4.47 -4.71 -0.85
C ARG A 109 -5.47 -3.93 0.03
N GLN A 110 -6.62 -3.53 -0.52
CA GLN A 110 -7.67 -2.80 0.20
C GLN A 110 -8.46 -3.67 1.18
N GLU A 111 -8.58 -4.99 0.96
CA GLU A 111 -9.24 -5.90 1.92
C GLU A 111 -8.58 -5.89 3.31
N ARG A 112 -7.35 -5.37 3.41
CA ARG A 112 -6.65 -5.14 4.69
C ARG A 112 -7.14 -3.93 5.48
N LEU A 113 -7.79 -2.97 4.83
CA LEU A 113 -8.46 -1.85 5.51
C LEU A 113 -9.54 -2.37 6.46
N ASP A 114 -10.14 -3.51 6.11
CA ASP A 114 -11.21 -4.17 6.87
C ASP A 114 -10.69 -5.28 7.80
N GLY A 115 -9.37 -5.40 7.98
CA GLY A 115 -8.76 -6.43 8.83
C GLY A 115 -9.05 -6.23 10.33
N ASP A 116 -8.79 -7.24 11.15
CA ASP A 116 -9.05 -7.20 12.60
C ASP A 116 -8.27 -6.08 13.34
N HIS A 117 -7.13 -5.68 12.80
CA HIS A 117 -6.25 -4.64 13.34
C HIS A 117 -5.70 -3.76 12.20
N PRO A 118 -6.52 -2.85 11.64
CA PRO A 118 -6.06 -2.02 10.53
C PRO A 118 -5.09 -0.94 11.04
N PRO A 119 -4.09 -0.54 10.23
CA PRO A 119 -3.23 0.60 10.55
C PRO A 119 -4.06 1.89 10.64
N ARG A 120 -3.54 2.89 11.34
CA ARG A 120 -4.09 4.25 11.25
C ARG A 120 -3.65 4.88 9.95
N LEU A 121 -4.61 5.38 9.17
CA LEU A 121 -4.39 5.86 7.82
C LEU A 121 -4.70 7.34 7.74
N HIS A 122 -3.73 8.12 7.29
CA HIS A 122 -3.84 9.56 7.14
C HIS A 122 -3.61 9.94 5.68
N PHE A 123 -4.67 10.36 5.00
CA PHE A 123 -4.65 10.77 3.61
C PHE A 123 -4.78 12.28 3.49
N TYR A 124 -3.77 12.90 2.90
CA TYR A 124 -3.77 14.30 2.52
C TYR A 124 -3.83 14.36 1.00
N ILE A 125 -4.91 14.89 0.45
CA ILE A 125 -5.06 15.02 -1.00
C ILE A 125 -5.14 16.48 -1.39
N ASN A 126 -4.50 16.87 -2.49
CA ASN A 126 -4.71 18.20 -3.04
C ASN A 126 -6.15 18.34 -3.54
N GLU A 127 -6.75 19.53 -3.45
CA GLU A 127 -8.10 19.73 -3.99
C GLU A 127 -8.22 19.45 -5.49
N ALA A 128 -7.11 19.46 -6.24
CA ALA A 128 -7.05 18.99 -7.62
C ALA A 128 -7.57 17.56 -7.78
N VAL A 129 -7.30 16.67 -6.81
CA VAL A 129 -7.67 15.24 -6.83
C VAL A 129 -9.19 15.06 -6.91
N ILE A 130 -9.96 15.86 -6.16
CA ILE A 130 -11.42 15.78 -6.17
C ILE A 130 -12.05 16.60 -7.30
N ARG A 131 -11.36 17.64 -7.79
CA ARG A 131 -11.86 18.52 -8.87
C ARG A 131 -11.61 17.97 -10.26
N ARG A 132 -10.59 17.13 -10.45
CA ARG A 132 -10.25 16.55 -11.76
C ARG A 132 -11.10 15.32 -12.03
N THR A 133 -11.80 15.34 -13.15
CA THR A 133 -12.54 14.17 -13.63
C THR A 133 -11.57 13.14 -14.21
N VAL A 134 -11.56 11.94 -13.62
CA VAL A 134 -10.85 10.77 -14.15
C VAL A 134 -11.88 9.79 -14.67
N GLY A 135 -11.71 9.34 -15.91
CA GLY A 135 -12.72 8.55 -16.61
C GLY A 135 -13.95 9.37 -16.96
N GLU A 136 -15.08 8.68 -17.09
CA GLU A 136 -16.38 9.32 -17.34
C GLU A 136 -16.98 9.90 -16.05
N ARG A 137 -18.01 10.73 -16.20
CA ARG A 137 -18.65 11.42 -15.07
C ARG A 137 -19.16 10.47 -13.98
N GLU A 138 -19.66 9.30 -14.37
CA GLU A 138 -20.15 8.29 -13.43
C GLU A 138 -19.00 7.64 -12.65
N VAL A 139 -17.85 7.40 -13.29
CA VAL A 139 -16.64 6.89 -12.61
C VAL A 139 -16.14 7.91 -11.59
N TRP A 140 -16.08 9.19 -11.99
CA TRP A 140 -15.66 10.27 -11.09
C TRP A 140 -16.61 10.44 -9.90
N ARG A 141 -17.94 10.43 -10.13
CA ARG A 141 -18.93 10.47 -9.05
C ARG A 141 -18.77 9.29 -8.10
N GLY A 142 -18.70 8.06 -8.63
CA GLY A 142 -18.54 6.86 -7.82
C GLY A 142 -17.25 6.86 -7.01
N GLN A 143 -16.16 7.43 -7.54
CA GLN A 143 -14.94 7.62 -6.77
C GLN A 143 -15.09 8.64 -5.63
N LEU A 144 -15.81 9.75 -5.83
CA LEU A 144 -16.08 10.71 -4.76
C LEU A 144 -16.98 10.13 -3.66
N GLU A 145 -17.98 9.33 -4.05
CA GLU A 145 -18.82 8.58 -3.10
C GLU A 145 -17.98 7.58 -2.30
N HIS A 146 -17.07 6.86 -2.96
CA HIS A 146 -16.16 5.95 -2.27
C HIS A 146 -15.24 6.68 -1.28
N LEU A 147 -14.70 7.86 -1.62
CA LEU A 147 -13.93 8.68 -0.67
C LEU A 147 -14.76 9.10 0.54
N LEU A 148 -16.03 9.47 0.31
CA LEU A 148 -16.94 9.83 1.39
C LEU A 148 -17.19 8.65 2.32
N GLU A 149 -17.44 7.45 1.79
CA GLU A 149 -17.64 6.26 2.61
C GLU A 149 -16.37 5.88 3.38
N SER A 150 -15.20 5.86 2.74
CA SER A 150 -13.95 5.53 3.41
C SER A 150 -13.59 6.54 4.51
N SER A 151 -13.97 7.81 4.37
CA SER A 151 -13.75 8.84 5.40
C SER A 151 -14.58 8.65 6.67
N LYS A 152 -15.54 7.72 6.67
CA LYS A 152 -16.36 7.37 7.85
C LYS A 152 -15.72 6.28 8.71
N LEU A 153 -14.64 5.65 8.26
CA LEU A 153 -13.94 4.62 9.02
C LEU A 153 -13.13 5.27 10.16
N ASP A 154 -13.24 4.76 11.39
CA ASP A 154 -12.62 5.35 12.58
C ASP A 154 -11.09 5.41 12.53
N HIS A 155 -10.46 4.56 11.73
CA HIS A 155 -9.01 4.49 11.54
C HIS A 155 -8.52 5.24 10.29
N VAL A 156 -9.42 5.95 9.59
CA VAL A 156 -9.12 6.71 8.37
C VAL A 156 -9.33 8.20 8.59
N GLU A 157 -8.29 8.98 8.35
CA GLU A 157 -8.34 10.43 8.32
C GLU A 157 -8.13 10.92 6.88
N LEU A 158 -9.14 11.52 6.28
CA LEU A 158 -9.05 12.10 4.93
C LEU A 158 -9.13 13.64 5.00
N ARG A 159 -8.07 14.31 4.54
CA ARG A 159 -7.95 15.78 4.54
C ARG A 159 -7.68 16.30 3.13
N ILE A 160 -8.35 17.39 2.77
CA ILE A 160 -8.14 18.09 1.50
C ILE A 160 -7.27 19.32 1.74
N VAL A 161 -6.20 19.46 0.97
CA VAL A 161 -5.34 20.64 0.92
C VAL A 161 -5.87 21.57 -0.18
N PRO A 162 -6.52 22.69 0.16
CA PRO A 162 -7.05 23.63 -0.83
C PRO A 162 -5.93 24.42 -1.51
N PHE A 163 -6.15 24.92 -2.74
CA PHE A 163 -5.20 25.81 -3.43
C PHE A 163 -4.95 27.10 -2.64
N SER A 164 -5.91 27.52 -1.81
CA SER A 164 -5.75 28.68 -0.91
C SER A 164 -4.73 28.47 0.21
N ALA A 165 -4.27 27.24 0.46
CA ALA A 165 -3.22 26.96 1.44
C ALA A 165 -1.86 27.55 1.02
N GLY A 166 -1.67 27.88 -0.28
CA GLY A 166 -0.43 28.41 -0.79
C GLY A 166 0.70 27.37 -0.77
N SER A 167 1.92 27.79 -0.42
CA SER A 167 3.05 26.87 -0.37
C SER A 167 2.98 25.96 0.86
N HIS A 168 3.20 24.65 0.65
CA HIS A 168 3.19 23.65 1.71
C HIS A 168 4.21 22.52 1.42
N PRO A 169 4.62 21.73 2.43
CA PRO A 169 5.68 20.73 2.28
C PRO A 169 5.44 19.66 1.20
N GLY A 170 4.17 19.35 0.91
CA GLY A 170 3.79 18.37 -0.12
C GLY A 170 4.00 18.84 -1.57
N MET A 171 4.36 20.10 -1.81
CA MET A 171 4.61 20.58 -3.18
C MET A 171 5.81 19.91 -3.87
N SER A 172 6.69 19.24 -3.11
CA SER A 172 7.83 18.50 -3.66
C SER A 172 7.42 17.21 -4.40
N GLY A 173 6.21 16.72 -4.19
CA GLY A 173 5.70 15.51 -4.84
C GLY A 173 4.85 14.64 -3.91
N ALA A 174 4.29 13.57 -4.47
CA ALA A 174 3.61 12.54 -3.69
C ALA A 174 4.59 11.85 -2.74
N PHE A 175 4.12 11.45 -1.56
CA PHE A 175 4.92 10.67 -0.62
C PHE A 175 4.03 9.82 0.27
N VAL A 176 4.62 8.75 0.81
CA VAL A 176 4.07 7.92 1.87
C VAL A 176 5.08 7.88 3.02
N MET A 177 4.62 8.06 4.25
CA MET A 177 5.42 7.89 5.46
C MET A 177 4.81 6.77 6.28
N MET A 178 5.65 5.86 6.76
CA MET A 178 5.23 4.73 7.59
C MET A 178 5.91 4.77 8.95
N GLN A 179 5.14 4.51 10.00
CA GLN A 179 5.65 4.32 11.37
C GLN A 179 5.36 2.90 11.84
N PHE A 180 6.34 2.29 12.51
CA PHE A 180 6.29 0.90 12.98
C PHE A 180 6.21 0.84 14.51
N PRO A 181 5.75 -0.29 15.10
CA PRO A 181 5.54 -0.43 16.54
C PRO A 181 6.82 -0.39 17.41
N GLU A 182 8.00 -0.67 16.86
CA GLU A 182 9.26 -0.69 17.62
C GLU A 182 10.05 0.63 17.46
N GLU A 183 10.46 1.23 18.59
CA GLU A 183 11.16 2.53 18.67
C GLU A 183 12.50 2.61 17.91
N ALA A 184 12.99 1.48 17.37
CA ALA A 184 14.27 1.37 16.68
C ALA A 184 14.19 1.50 15.15
N ASP A 185 13.00 1.43 14.55
CA ASP A 185 12.85 1.58 13.10
C ASP A 185 12.66 3.05 12.72
N PRO A 186 13.57 3.66 11.95
CA PRO A 186 13.42 5.03 11.50
C PRO A 186 12.15 5.17 10.66
N ALA A 187 11.42 6.28 10.80
CA ALA A 187 10.28 6.57 9.93
C ALA A 187 10.72 6.49 8.46
N PHE A 188 10.14 5.55 7.71
CA PHE A 188 10.47 5.37 6.30
C PHE A 188 9.63 6.32 5.47
N VAL A 189 10.30 7.12 4.64
CA VAL A 189 9.65 7.91 3.59
C VAL A 189 9.78 7.12 2.30
N TYR A 190 8.65 6.85 1.69
CA TYR A 190 8.52 6.20 0.40
C TYR A 190 7.99 7.22 -0.61
N ILE A 191 8.74 7.45 -1.67
CA ILE A 191 8.35 8.37 -2.75
C ILE A 191 8.13 7.55 -4.00
N GLU A 192 6.88 7.45 -4.47
CA GLU A 192 6.55 6.78 -5.73
C GLU A 192 6.75 7.75 -6.91
N HIS A 193 7.41 7.26 -7.96
CA HIS A 193 7.51 7.89 -9.26
C HIS A 193 7.02 6.93 -10.35
N GLU A 194 6.55 7.46 -11.48
CA GLU A 194 6.09 6.64 -12.63
C GLU A 194 7.13 5.63 -13.14
N ARG A 195 8.41 5.82 -12.81
CA ARG A 195 9.53 4.96 -13.23
C ARG A 195 10.28 4.27 -12.08
N GLY A 196 9.83 4.39 -10.84
CA GLY A 196 10.52 3.81 -9.69
C GLY A 196 10.12 4.44 -8.36
N ALA A 197 10.90 4.22 -7.31
CA ALA A 197 10.66 4.84 -6.01
C ALA A 197 11.99 5.12 -5.28
N ILE A 198 11.97 6.05 -4.32
CA ILE A 198 13.08 6.36 -3.40
C ILE A 198 12.59 6.19 -1.96
#